data_AF-A0A836H4E5-F1
#
_entry.id   AF-A0A836H4E5-F1
#
_cell.length_a   1.000
_cell.length_b   1.000
_cell.length_c   1.000
_cell.angle_alpha   90.00
_cell.angle_beta   90.00
_cell.angle_gamma   90.00
#
_symmetry.space_group_name_H-M   'P 1'
#
loop_
_entity.id
_entity.type
_entity.pdbx_description
1 polymer ?
#
loop_
_entity_poly.entity_id
_entity_poly.type
_entity_poly.pdbx_seq_one_letter_code
_entity_poly.pdbx_strand_id
1 'polypeptide(L)'
;MAGLAAAEAPQLPPGMDPAYYALSLLRQRKLEKCLSISTHYLTLNASRNRAGTPTGATETSPRITDTMHESMWFIQTKAMVLQSWYDDADIVDDGVDDVLLEGEQAVVSTSHQHGTARRGTAGASAAAGATGRLGTSGGGRPVSSRYGYARPGTQQNRPGSVRGAADGTAVRPVTGRFVRLGTASLLSVPGGPHINLQALNLERYAQEKPIMAKLLCDYLLYVEHKPKIALELCTAALRPAKTVMAPATSLPSAPGVASNLPMGGTGEGLPPVLPMCAAAGVAAVQEQVGIASTNDWWWKARLAKANYQLGLLREAEKYLKAALFDAPTNASVGGGMLAKESKALPGGGGVRHRRAFANYNTSVVMQLGKVYLKMGQPLTALETYEAALEVNPFDHHVVLCCARLRDELHEPGTAYELYNQVLRLDSSNIEAIACIGAHLFYERNQPELALRYYRRLLQMGVQTSEVWANMGLCAFYAFQTELSLRCLSRALALCKEDSQRADVWYNVGHVGIGMGNMTFAERAFRLAVGADATHAEALNNLAVLAYERTKEKAGRRLLDTAVLAAPGLTEALYNTAVISFQEGELELSYQMVMRALEAEPDYPQAVVLHRKLRERFLAL
;
A
#
# COMPACT_ATOMS: atom_id res chain seq x y z
N MET A 1 -24.86 -15.37 -33.82
CA MET A 1 -24.05 -15.13 -35.03
C MET A 1 -24.56 -13.85 -35.65
N ALA A 2 -23.67 -12.87 -35.88
CA ALA A 2 -23.92 -11.48 -36.27
C ALA A 2 -24.38 -10.54 -35.15
N GLY A 3 -23.55 -9.53 -34.84
CA GLY A 3 -23.93 -8.39 -34.00
C GLY A 3 -22.93 -8.05 -32.89
N LEU A 4 -21.73 -7.59 -33.27
CA LEU A 4 -20.99 -6.47 -32.64
C LEU A 4 -19.62 -6.40 -33.31
N ALA A 5 -19.33 -5.23 -33.87
CA ALA A 5 -18.19 -4.94 -34.72
C ALA A 5 -16.89 -5.54 -34.15
N ALA A 6 -16.19 -6.32 -34.99
CA ALA A 6 -14.76 -6.54 -34.79
C ALA A 6 -14.14 -5.14 -34.75
N ALA A 7 -13.70 -4.71 -33.56
CA ALA A 7 -12.93 -3.48 -33.42
C ALA A 7 -11.82 -3.55 -34.49
N GLU A 8 -11.83 -2.60 -35.44
CA GLU A 8 -10.89 -2.59 -36.56
C GLU A 8 -9.49 -2.86 -36.01
N ALA A 9 -8.89 -3.97 -36.42
CA ALA A 9 -7.55 -4.31 -36.00
C ALA A 9 -6.65 -3.12 -36.35
N PRO A 10 -5.94 -2.52 -35.38
CA PRO A 10 -5.10 -1.37 -35.68
C PRO A 10 -4.11 -1.80 -36.76
N GLN A 11 -4.13 -1.10 -37.89
CA GLN A 11 -3.34 -1.47 -39.06
C GLN A 11 -1.87 -1.52 -38.67
N LEU A 12 -1.26 -2.69 -38.84
CA LEU A 12 0.17 -2.85 -38.66
C LEU A 12 0.90 -2.06 -39.74
N PRO A 13 2.06 -1.46 -39.42
CA PRO A 13 2.97 -0.97 -40.44
C PRO A 13 3.30 -2.10 -41.43
N PRO A 14 3.31 -1.84 -42.75
CA PRO A 14 3.54 -2.87 -43.75
C PRO A 14 4.93 -3.52 -43.54
N GLY A 15 4.95 -4.86 -43.50
CA GLY A 15 6.18 -5.65 -43.33
C GLY A 15 6.68 -5.82 -41.89
N MET A 16 5.93 -5.37 -40.88
CA MET A 16 6.35 -5.46 -39.47
C MET A 16 5.82 -6.72 -38.78
N ASP A 17 6.68 -7.39 -38.00
CA ASP A 17 6.28 -8.55 -37.18
C ASP A 17 5.25 -8.14 -36.10
N PRO A 18 4.07 -8.79 -36.05
CA PRO A 18 3.03 -8.48 -35.07
C PRO A 18 3.51 -8.63 -33.61
N ALA A 19 4.35 -9.63 -33.31
CA ALA A 19 4.83 -9.86 -31.94
C ALA A 19 5.76 -8.73 -31.49
N TYR A 20 6.67 -8.30 -32.37
CA TYR A 20 7.55 -7.18 -32.11
C TYR A 20 6.80 -5.85 -31.94
N TYR A 21 5.79 -5.60 -32.79
CA TYR A 21 4.97 -4.40 -32.67
C TYR A 21 4.15 -4.37 -31.38
N ALA A 22 3.55 -5.49 -30.99
CA ALA A 22 2.84 -5.61 -29.71
C ALA A 22 3.77 -5.38 -28.51
N LEU A 23 5.00 -5.93 -28.55
CA LEU A 23 6.01 -5.69 -27.50
C LEU A 23 6.43 -4.22 -27.43
N SER A 24 6.56 -3.53 -28.57
CA SER A 24 6.84 -2.09 -28.62
C SER A 24 5.72 -1.28 -27.96
N LEU A 25 4.46 -1.61 -28.23
CA LEU A 25 3.30 -0.97 -27.59
C LEU A 25 3.26 -1.23 -26.09
N LEU A 26 3.59 -2.44 -25.64
CA LEU A 26 3.71 -2.77 -24.22
C LEU A 26 4.79 -1.92 -23.55
N ARG A 27 5.95 -1.74 -24.19
CA ARG A 27 7.04 -0.88 -23.68
C ARG A 27 6.59 0.59 -23.57
N GLN A 28 5.79 1.07 -24.52
CA GLN A 28 5.22 2.42 -24.52
C GLN A 28 4.03 2.58 -23.56
N ARG A 29 3.65 1.54 -22.80
CA ARG A 29 2.44 1.51 -21.94
C ARG A 29 1.13 1.79 -22.69
N LYS A 30 1.08 1.52 -24.00
CA LYS A 30 -0.17 1.58 -24.80
C LYS A 30 -0.92 0.25 -24.67
N LEU A 31 -1.39 -0.04 -23.45
CA LEU A 31 -1.87 -1.37 -23.05
C LEU A 31 -3.12 -1.80 -23.81
N GLU A 32 -4.09 -0.91 -24.04
CA GLU A 32 -5.33 -1.24 -24.76
C GLU A 32 -5.08 -1.66 -26.22
N LYS A 33 -4.20 -0.92 -26.93
CA LYS A 33 -3.81 -1.24 -28.31
C LYS A 33 -3.00 -2.53 -28.38
N CYS A 34 -2.19 -2.81 -27.36
CA CYS A 34 -1.46 -4.05 -27.24
C CYS A 34 -2.42 -5.24 -27.09
N LEU A 35 -3.46 -5.09 -26.25
CA LEU A 35 -4.46 -6.13 -26.04
C LEU A 35 -5.25 -6.43 -27.31
N SER A 36 -5.74 -5.40 -28.02
CA SER A 36 -6.53 -5.61 -29.24
C SER A 36 -5.75 -6.33 -30.35
N ILE A 37 -4.46 -6.05 -30.49
CA ILE A 37 -3.59 -6.75 -31.45
C ILE A 37 -3.38 -8.19 -31.00
N SER A 38 -3.07 -8.40 -29.72
CA SER A 38 -2.82 -9.75 -29.20
C SER A 38 -4.05 -10.66 -29.30
N THR A 39 -5.25 -10.15 -29.00
CA THR A 39 -6.50 -10.92 -29.13
C THR A 39 -6.80 -11.26 -30.59
N HIS A 40 -6.57 -10.33 -31.51
CA HIS A 40 -6.77 -10.56 -32.93
C HIS A 40 -5.89 -11.70 -33.46
N TYR A 41 -4.59 -11.68 -33.13
CA TYR A 41 -3.66 -12.72 -33.60
C TYR A 41 -3.86 -14.08 -32.93
N LEU A 42 -4.23 -14.11 -31.65
CA LEU A 42 -4.53 -15.36 -30.95
C LEU A 42 -5.83 -16.02 -31.46
N THR A 43 -6.86 -15.22 -31.78
CA THR A 43 -8.10 -15.73 -32.36
C THR A 43 -7.91 -16.21 -33.80
N LEU A 44 -7.09 -15.52 -34.60
CA LEU A 44 -6.76 -15.92 -35.97
C LEU A 44 -5.97 -17.24 -36.02
N ASN A 45 -5.07 -17.47 -35.06
CA ASN A 45 -4.36 -18.75 -34.95
C ASN A 45 -5.29 -19.87 -34.43
N ALA A 46 -6.19 -19.57 -33.49
CA ALA A 46 -7.16 -20.54 -32.99
C ALA A 46 -8.15 -21.00 -34.06
N SER A 47 -8.60 -20.10 -34.96
CA SER A 47 -9.45 -20.46 -36.09
C SER A 47 -8.71 -21.31 -37.12
N ARG A 48 -7.42 -21.02 -37.37
CA ARG A 48 -6.55 -21.81 -38.25
C ARG A 48 -6.34 -23.25 -37.75
N ASN A 49 -6.19 -23.44 -36.43
CA ASN A 49 -6.06 -24.76 -35.83
C ASN A 49 -7.38 -25.56 -35.83
N ARG A 50 -8.54 -24.89 -35.72
CA ARG A 50 -9.86 -25.55 -35.84
C ARG A 50 -10.22 -25.91 -37.28
N ALA A 51 -9.69 -25.19 -38.26
CA ALA A 51 -10.03 -25.37 -39.66
C ALA A 51 -9.30 -26.53 -40.36
N GLY A 52 -8.33 -27.20 -39.71
CA GLY A 52 -7.61 -28.37 -40.24
C GLY A 52 -7.11 -28.18 -41.68
N THR A 53 -5.87 -27.73 -41.88
CA THR A 53 -5.35 -27.48 -43.24
C THR A 53 -5.54 -28.67 -44.18
N PRO A 54 -6.23 -28.52 -45.33
CA PRO A 54 -6.10 -29.46 -46.42
C PRO A 54 -4.69 -29.32 -47.01
N THR A 55 -4.13 -30.47 -47.38
CA THR A 55 -2.83 -30.71 -48.00
C THR A 55 -2.38 -29.64 -49.00
N GLY A 56 -1.13 -29.16 -48.86
CA GLY A 56 -0.40 -28.52 -49.96
C GLY A 56 -0.04 -27.04 -49.78
N ALA A 57 0.71 -26.67 -48.74
CA ALA A 57 1.54 -25.46 -48.77
C ALA A 57 2.76 -25.67 -47.87
N THR A 58 3.94 -25.44 -48.45
CA THR A 58 5.28 -25.61 -47.88
C THR A 58 5.38 -25.27 -46.40
N GLU A 59 5.75 -26.28 -45.61
CA GLU A 59 5.99 -26.24 -44.17
C GLU A 59 7.07 -25.21 -43.84
N THR A 60 6.65 -23.99 -43.50
CA THR A 60 7.41 -23.17 -42.55
C THR A 60 7.12 -23.76 -41.17
N SER A 61 8.18 -24.21 -40.50
CA SER A 61 8.16 -25.14 -39.37
C SER A 61 7.09 -24.86 -38.29
N PRO A 62 6.37 -25.89 -37.78
CA PRO A 62 5.34 -25.75 -36.73
C PRO A 62 5.88 -25.13 -35.42
N ARG A 63 7.19 -25.21 -35.18
CA ARG A 63 7.83 -24.60 -34.00
C ARG A 63 7.76 -23.07 -33.97
N ILE A 64 7.79 -22.40 -35.13
CA ILE A 64 7.81 -20.92 -35.19
C ILE A 64 6.42 -20.35 -34.85
N THR A 65 5.35 -20.98 -35.34
CA THR A 65 3.97 -20.57 -35.06
C THR A 65 3.61 -20.74 -33.58
N ASP A 66 4.11 -21.80 -32.94
CA ASP A 66 3.91 -22.06 -31.51
C ASP A 66 4.65 -21.03 -30.64
N THR A 67 5.89 -20.68 -31.00
CA THR A 67 6.65 -19.64 -30.28
C THR A 67 6.04 -18.24 -30.42
N MET A 68 5.50 -17.91 -31.61
CA MET A 68 4.80 -16.65 -31.82
C MET A 68 3.52 -16.60 -30.97
N HIS A 69 2.74 -17.69 -30.94
CA HIS A 69 1.53 -17.78 -30.13
C HIS A 69 1.85 -17.63 -28.63
N GLU A 70 2.87 -18.31 -28.14
CA GLU A 70 3.33 -18.20 -26.75
C GLU A 70 3.82 -16.79 -26.41
N SER A 71 4.57 -16.14 -27.30
CA SER A 71 5.02 -14.75 -27.11
C SER A 71 3.86 -13.75 -27.09
N MET A 72 2.86 -13.93 -27.95
CA MET A 72 1.66 -13.08 -28.00
C MET A 72 0.80 -13.26 -26.76
N TRP A 73 0.68 -14.51 -26.27
CA TRP A 73 0.02 -14.80 -25.00
C TRP A 73 0.74 -14.15 -23.82
N PHE A 74 2.07 -14.21 -23.78
CA PHE A 74 2.87 -13.52 -22.75
C PHE A 74 2.68 -12.00 -22.78
N ILE A 75 2.68 -11.40 -23.98
CA ILE A 75 2.46 -9.96 -24.14
C ILE A 75 1.05 -9.58 -23.68
N GLN A 76 0.04 -10.38 -24.05
CA GLN A 76 -1.35 -10.15 -23.64
C GLN A 76 -1.52 -10.22 -22.12
N THR A 77 -1.09 -11.32 -21.50
CA THR A 77 -1.16 -11.53 -20.04
C THR A 77 -0.42 -10.42 -19.30
N LYS A 78 0.76 -10.02 -19.77
CA LYS A 78 1.53 -8.93 -19.18
C LYS A 78 0.85 -7.58 -19.33
N ALA A 79 0.21 -7.30 -20.47
CA ALA A 79 -0.56 -6.07 -20.64
C ALA A 79 -1.77 -6.03 -19.70
N MET A 80 -2.47 -7.15 -19.50
CA MET A 80 -3.58 -7.25 -18.54
C MET A 80 -3.09 -7.01 -17.10
N VAL A 81 -2.00 -7.67 -16.70
CA VAL A 81 -1.39 -7.46 -15.39
C VAL A 81 -1.04 -5.98 -15.22
N LEU A 82 -0.37 -5.35 -16.18
CA LEU A 82 0.02 -3.94 -16.07
C LEU A 82 -1.17 -2.97 -16.03
N GLN A 83 -2.32 -3.33 -16.62
CA GLN A 83 -3.54 -2.52 -16.49
C GLN A 83 -4.13 -2.57 -15.08
N SER A 84 -4.07 -3.72 -14.42
CA SER A 84 -4.59 -3.90 -13.06
C SER A 84 -3.53 -3.79 -11.96
N TRP A 85 -2.25 -3.62 -12.34
CA TRP A 85 -1.13 -3.60 -11.41
C TRP A 85 -1.19 -2.39 -10.49
N TYR A 86 -0.89 -2.62 -9.22
CA TYR A 86 -0.74 -1.60 -8.20
C TYR A 86 0.38 -2.02 -7.26
N ASP A 87 1.01 -1.05 -6.58
CA ASP A 87 2.05 -1.35 -5.61
C ASP A 87 1.42 -1.74 -4.26
N ASP A 88 1.59 -3.00 -3.86
CA ASP A 88 1.10 -3.50 -2.59
C ASP A 88 1.86 -2.99 -1.38
N ALA A 89 3.09 -2.51 -1.56
CA ALA A 89 3.92 -2.08 -0.43
C ALA A 89 3.31 -0.85 0.26
N ASP A 90 2.67 0.04 -0.51
CA ASP A 90 2.10 1.29 -0.01
C ASP A 90 0.62 1.22 0.40
N ILE A 91 -0.16 0.25 -0.11
CA ILE A 91 -1.61 0.17 0.13
C ILE A 91 -1.92 -0.65 1.40
N VAL A 92 -2.51 -0.04 2.43
CA VAL A 92 -2.86 -0.73 3.70
C VAL A 92 -4.37 -0.96 3.80
N ASP A 93 -4.91 -1.96 3.12
CA ASP A 93 -6.33 -2.30 3.29
C ASP A 93 -6.55 -3.18 4.52
N ASP A 94 -7.27 -2.64 5.52
CA ASP A 94 -7.91 -3.39 6.61
C ASP A 94 -9.42 -3.19 6.48
N GLY A 95 -10.18 -4.29 6.36
CA GLY A 95 -11.65 -4.27 6.41
C GLY A 95 -12.16 -4.15 7.85
N VAL A 96 -13.47 -3.97 8.03
CA VAL A 96 -14.13 -4.06 9.35
C VAL A 96 -13.82 -5.39 10.01
N ASP A 97 -13.93 -6.47 9.23
CA ASP A 97 -13.74 -7.83 9.71
C ASP A 97 -12.28 -8.02 10.18
N ASP A 98 -11.30 -7.54 9.41
CA ASP A 98 -9.89 -7.56 9.81
C ASP A 98 -9.65 -6.76 11.11
N VAL A 99 -10.30 -5.60 11.26
CA VAL A 99 -10.11 -4.72 12.42
C VAL A 99 -10.75 -5.27 13.69
N LEU A 100 -11.94 -5.87 13.60
CA LEU A 100 -12.76 -6.27 14.75
C LEU A 100 -12.69 -7.78 15.07
N LEU A 101 -12.57 -8.64 14.06
CA LEU A 101 -12.68 -10.09 14.23
C LEU A 101 -11.31 -10.78 14.19
N GLU A 102 -10.43 -10.38 13.27
CA GLU A 102 -9.10 -10.98 13.11
C GLU A 102 -8.01 -10.27 13.93
N GLY A 103 -8.16 -8.96 14.15
CA GLY A 103 -7.19 -8.12 14.86
C GLY A 103 -6.91 -8.53 16.30
N GLU A 104 -7.84 -9.22 16.96
CA GLU A 104 -7.65 -9.72 18.34
C GLU A 104 -6.81 -11.00 18.40
N GLN A 105 -6.75 -11.79 17.33
CA GLN A 105 -6.00 -13.05 17.29
C GLN A 105 -4.53 -12.86 16.88
N ALA A 106 -4.23 -11.82 16.10
CA ALA A 106 -2.89 -11.53 15.60
C ALA A 106 -2.00 -10.75 16.60
N VAL A 107 -2.61 -10.02 17.53
CA VAL A 107 -1.90 -9.21 18.53
C VAL A 107 -1.61 -10.07 19.76
N VAL A 108 -0.33 -10.28 20.07
CA VAL A 108 0.13 -11.18 21.15
C VAL A 108 -0.26 -10.69 22.55
N SER A 109 -0.47 -9.38 22.73
CA SER A 109 -0.81 -8.79 24.04
C SER A 109 -1.99 -7.82 23.94
N THR A 110 -3.00 -8.04 24.77
CA THR A 110 -4.22 -7.21 24.79
C THR A 110 -4.04 -5.88 25.51
N SER A 111 -3.00 -5.74 26.35
CA SER A 111 -2.58 -4.51 27.00
C SER A 111 -1.12 -4.22 26.68
N HIS A 112 -0.85 -3.02 26.16
CA HIS A 112 0.49 -2.56 25.82
C HIS A 112 0.88 -1.38 26.72
N GLN A 113 2.18 -1.22 26.97
CA GLN A 113 2.67 0.02 27.59
C GLN A 113 2.47 1.18 26.61
N HIS A 114 2.11 2.36 27.13
CA HIS A 114 1.93 3.57 26.34
C HIS A 114 3.15 3.84 25.46
N GLY A 115 2.91 4.13 24.17
CA GLY A 115 3.97 4.36 23.16
C GLY A 115 4.57 3.10 22.52
N THR A 116 4.26 1.88 23.02
CA THR A 116 4.80 0.64 22.43
C THR A 116 3.89 -0.02 21.39
N ALA A 117 2.65 0.43 21.28
CA ALA A 117 1.67 -0.08 20.34
C ALA A 117 0.86 1.03 19.68
N ARG A 118 0.40 0.76 18.46
CA ARG A 118 -0.48 1.64 17.69
C ARG A 118 -1.89 1.76 18.29
N ARG A 119 -2.28 0.81 19.16
CA ARG A 119 -3.56 0.80 19.88
C ARG A 119 -3.44 1.72 21.08
N GLY A 120 -3.86 2.97 20.92
CA GLY A 120 -4.18 3.81 22.06
C GLY A 120 -5.39 3.22 22.78
N THR A 121 -5.21 2.76 24.02
CA THR A 121 -6.32 2.73 24.96
C THR A 121 -6.81 4.17 25.12
N ALA A 122 -8.13 4.39 25.12
CA ALA A 122 -8.80 5.68 25.12
C ALA A 122 -8.57 6.55 26.39
N GLY A 123 -7.37 6.55 26.96
CA GLY A 123 -7.07 7.20 28.24
C GLY A 123 -5.71 7.88 28.34
N ALA A 124 -4.94 8.04 27.25
CA ALA A 124 -3.60 8.62 27.38
C ALA A 124 -3.05 9.29 26.11
N SER A 125 -3.82 10.17 25.48
CA SER A 125 -3.25 11.21 24.61
C SER A 125 -2.85 12.43 25.44
N ALA A 126 -2.02 12.22 26.46
CA ALA A 126 -1.41 13.32 27.21
C ALA A 126 -0.12 13.74 26.50
N ALA A 127 -0.03 15.03 26.18
CA ALA A 127 1.15 15.73 25.68
C ALA A 127 1.47 15.62 24.17
N ALA A 128 0.65 16.25 23.32
CA ALA A 128 1.16 16.98 22.15
C ALA A 128 0.15 18.03 21.65
N GLY A 129 0.46 19.31 21.91
CA GLY A 129 -0.09 20.44 21.15
C GLY A 129 -1.46 20.93 21.60
N ALA A 130 -1.47 21.91 22.49
CA ALA A 130 -2.65 22.65 22.91
C ALA A 130 -3.29 23.47 21.78
N THR A 131 -4.58 23.78 22.00
CA THR A 131 -5.47 24.77 21.37
C THR A 131 -6.42 24.23 20.28
N GLY A 132 -7.72 24.43 20.53
CA GLY A 132 -8.85 24.03 19.69
C GLY A 132 -8.82 24.65 18.29
N ARG A 133 -8.04 24.02 17.42
CA ARG A 133 -7.89 24.37 16.00
C ARG A 133 -8.02 23.16 15.08
N LEU A 134 -8.36 21.99 15.61
CA LEU A 134 -8.30 20.72 14.90
C LEU A 134 -9.68 20.08 14.85
N GLY A 135 -10.18 19.86 13.63
CA GLY A 135 -11.16 18.81 13.41
C GLY A 135 -10.56 17.47 13.81
N THR A 136 -11.31 16.68 14.59
CA THR A 136 -10.93 15.30 14.92
C THR A 136 -11.81 14.35 14.13
N SER A 137 -11.20 13.34 13.49
CA SER A 137 -11.94 12.25 12.83
C SER A 137 -12.40 11.18 13.84
N GLY A 138 -12.65 11.60 15.09
CA GLY A 138 -12.98 10.76 16.25
C GLY A 138 -11.80 10.41 17.16
N GLY A 139 -12.13 10.15 18.43
CA GLY A 139 -11.28 9.47 19.43
C GLY A 139 -9.85 9.97 19.57
N GLY A 140 -9.64 11.29 19.61
CA GLY A 140 -8.32 11.89 19.82
C GLY A 140 -7.34 11.80 18.64
N ARG A 141 -7.76 11.24 17.49
CA ARG A 141 -6.97 11.28 16.26
C ARG A 141 -7.41 12.48 15.41
N PRO A 142 -6.51 13.46 15.20
CA PRO A 142 -6.80 14.60 14.35
C PRO A 142 -6.97 14.14 12.91
N VAL A 143 -7.82 14.84 12.16
CA VAL A 143 -8.13 14.55 10.74
C VAL A 143 -6.83 14.37 9.95
N SER A 144 -6.85 13.52 8.91
CA SER A 144 -5.70 13.29 8.00
C SER A 144 -5.00 14.56 7.47
N SER A 145 -5.65 15.72 7.56
CA SER A 145 -5.06 17.03 7.35
C SER A 145 -3.84 17.30 8.25
N ARG A 146 -3.73 16.72 9.46
CA ARG A 146 -2.53 16.82 10.33
C ARG A 146 -1.32 16.10 9.72
N TYR A 147 -1.54 15.05 8.94
CA TYR A 147 -0.46 14.30 8.27
C TYR A 147 -0.22 14.77 6.82
N GLY A 148 -0.96 15.77 6.33
CA GLY A 148 -0.74 16.42 5.03
C GLY A 148 -0.93 15.55 3.78
N TYR A 149 -1.05 14.23 3.91
CA TYR A 149 -1.12 13.29 2.79
C TYR A 149 -1.95 12.05 3.15
N ALA A 150 -3.12 11.89 2.53
CA ALA A 150 -3.97 10.72 2.69
C ALA A 150 -3.52 9.58 1.79
N ARG A 151 -3.26 8.38 2.35
CA ARG A 151 -3.04 7.16 1.56
C ARG A 151 -4.29 6.27 1.58
N PRO A 152 -4.46 5.46 0.53
CA PRO A 152 -5.36 4.30 0.59
C PRO A 152 -5.00 3.43 1.80
N GLY A 153 -5.92 3.36 2.76
CA GLY A 153 -5.72 2.53 3.96
C GLY A 153 -5.22 3.24 5.22
N THR A 154 -5.09 4.57 5.23
CA THR A 154 -4.79 5.29 6.47
C THR A 154 -5.92 5.08 7.49
N GLN A 155 -5.70 4.21 8.46
CA GLN A 155 -6.63 3.97 9.57
C GLN A 155 -6.62 5.18 10.49
N GLN A 156 -7.54 6.13 10.28
CA GLN A 156 -7.71 7.30 11.13
C GLN A 156 -8.41 6.96 12.44
N ASN A 157 -9.38 6.05 12.44
CA ASN A 157 -10.01 5.58 13.67
C ASN A 157 -10.42 4.11 13.52
N ARG A 158 -10.15 3.27 14.53
CA ARG A 158 -10.59 1.87 14.51
C ARG A 158 -11.92 1.78 15.24
N PRO A 159 -13.01 1.34 14.59
CA PRO A 159 -14.27 1.16 15.29
C PRO A 159 -14.10 0.12 16.41
N GLY A 160 -14.67 0.39 17.58
CA GLY A 160 -14.66 -0.56 18.71
C GLY A 160 -15.77 -1.61 18.64
N SER A 161 -16.73 -1.45 17.72
CA SER A 161 -17.80 -2.41 17.48
C SER A 161 -18.28 -2.33 16.03
N VAL A 162 -18.91 -3.41 15.53
CA VAL A 162 -19.46 -3.46 14.17
C VAL A 162 -20.52 -2.38 13.95
N ARG A 163 -21.27 -2.02 15.01
CA ARG A 163 -22.28 -0.96 14.93
C ARG A 163 -21.66 0.43 14.82
N GLY A 164 -20.58 0.71 15.56
CA GLY A 164 -19.82 1.96 15.42
C GLY A 164 -19.02 2.06 14.11
N ALA A 165 -18.85 0.95 13.38
CA ALA A 165 -18.20 0.90 12.08
C ALA A 165 -19.12 1.32 10.93
N ALA A 166 -20.44 1.16 11.08
CA ALA A 166 -21.43 1.48 10.04
C ALA A 166 -21.58 3.00 9.79
N ASP A 167 -21.28 3.82 10.80
CA ASP A 167 -21.47 5.27 10.76
C ASP A 167 -20.21 6.03 10.26
N GLY A 168 -19.10 5.32 10.01
CA GLY A 168 -17.86 5.90 9.47
C GLY A 168 -17.82 5.86 7.94
N THR A 169 -17.60 7.01 7.30
CA THR A 169 -17.43 7.08 5.85
C THR A 169 -16.17 6.31 5.43
N ALA A 170 -16.33 5.37 4.49
CA ALA A 170 -15.30 4.48 3.93
C ALA A 170 -14.97 3.19 4.70
N VAL A 171 -15.91 2.63 5.44
CA VAL A 171 -15.71 1.36 6.15
C VAL A 171 -16.39 0.21 5.39
N ARG A 172 -15.59 -0.72 4.84
CA ARG A 172 -16.06 -1.88 4.05
C ARG A 172 -16.01 -3.16 4.89
N PRO A 173 -17.01 -4.06 4.82
CA PRO A 173 -17.05 -5.28 5.64
C PRO A 173 -15.80 -6.16 5.40
N VAL A 174 -15.50 -6.41 4.13
CA VAL A 174 -14.31 -7.18 3.69
C VAL A 174 -13.32 -6.23 3.01
N THR A 175 -12.00 -6.52 3.14
CA THR A 175 -10.94 -5.78 2.44
C THR A 175 -11.28 -5.52 0.98
N GLY A 176 -11.11 -4.27 0.52
CA GLY A 176 -11.49 -3.83 -0.82
C GLY A 176 -10.84 -4.60 -1.98
N ARG A 177 -9.85 -5.45 -1.68
CA ARG A 177 -9.19 -6.37 -2.62
C ARG A 177 -10.13 -7.42 -3.21
N PHE A 178 -11.16 -7.86 -2.47
CA PHE A 178 -12.09 -8.88 -2.97
C PHE A 178 -13.33 -8.28 -3.66
N VAL A 179 -13.71 -7.03 -3.42
CA VAL A 179 -14.95 -6.46 -4.00
C VAL A 179 -14.80 -6.10 -5.49
N ARG A 180 -13.58 -6.04 -6.04
CA ARG A 180 -13.37 -6.09 -7.50
C ARG A 180 -13.77 -7.43 -8.13
N LEU A 181 -14.22 -8.43 -7.35
CA LEU A 181 -14.93 -9.61 -7.88
C LEU A 181 -16.18 -9.24 -8.66
N GLY A 182 -16.81 -8.08 -8.39
CA GLY A 182 -18.03 -7.64 -9.08
C GLY A 182 -17.81 -6.79 -10.33
N THR A 183 -16.69 -6.06 -10.44
CA THR A 183 -16.42 -5.18 -11.59
C THR A 183 -15.29 -5.65 -12.51
N ALA A 184 -14.32 -6.44 -12.02
CA ALA A 184 -13.33 -7.07 -12.89
C ALA A 184 -13.93 -8.24 -13.70
N SER A 185 -14.97 -8.88 -13.17
CA SER A 185 -15.82 -9.82 -13.93
C SER A 185 -16.76 -9.10 -14.91
N LEU A 186 -17.03 -7.81 -14.71
CA LEU A 186 -17.78 -6.94 -15.64
C LEU A 186 -16.89 -6.23 -16.68
N LEU A 187 -15.56 -6.21 -16.50
CA LEU A 187 -14.63 -5.96 -17.60
C LEU A 187 -14.63 -7.21 -18.48
N SER A 188 -15.75 -7.41 -19.19
CA SER A 188 -15.84 -8.38 -20.25
C SER A 188 -14.84 -7.97 -21.33
N VAL A 189 -13.63 -8.52 -21.25
CA VAL A 189 -12.75 -8.55 -22.41
C VAL A 189 -13.58 -9.21 -23.52
N PRO A 190 -13.71 -8.59 -24.70
CA PRO A 190 -14.44 -9.21 -25.80
C PRO A 190 -13.76 -10.55 -26.12
N GLY A 191 -14.39 -11.67 -25.72
CA GLY A 191 -13.81 -13.01 -25.83
C GLY A 191 -13.97 -13.94 -24.61
N GLY A 192 -14.48 -13.48 -23.46
CA GLY A 192 -14.65 -14.33 -22.26
C GLY A 192 -13.42 -14.40 -21.35
N PRO A 193 -13.37 -15.30 -20.34
CA PRO A 193 -12.24 -15.40 -19.43
C PRO A 193 -10.95 -15.74 -20.18
N HIS A 194 -9.87 -15.00 -19.90
CA HIS A 194 -8.61 -15.15 -20.64
C HIS A 194 -7.94 -16.51 -20.41
N ILE A 195 -8.05 -17.08 -19.19
CA ILE A 195 -7.47 -18.38 -18.83
C ILE A 195 -8.47 -19.19 -18.00
N ASN A 196 -8.70 -20.45 -18.38
CA ASN A 196 -9.45 -21.40 -17.58
C ASN A 196 -8.54 -22.02 -16.51
N LEU A 197 -8.59 -21.47 -15.29
CA LEU A 197 -7.69 -21.85 -14.19
C LEU A 197 -7.82 -23.33 -13.76
N GLN A 198 -9.02 -23.90 -13.81
CA GLN A 198 -9.29 -25.29 -13.39
C GLN A 198 -8.65 -26.33 -14.32
N ALA A 199 -8.43 -25.96 -15.60
CA ALA A 199 -7.83 -26.86 -16.59
C ALA A 199 -6.30 -26.76 -16.62
N LEU A 200 -5.70 -25.86 -15.83
CA LEU A 200 -4.29 -25.52 -15.92
C LEU A 200 -3.45 -26.36 -14.95
N ASN A 201 -2.50 -27.13 -15.48
CA ASN A 201 -1.56 -27.92 -14.68
C ASN A 201 -0.41 -27.04 -14.16
N LEU A 202 -0.59 -26.42 -12.99
CA LEU A 202 0.36 -25.47 -12.39
C LEU A 202 1.76 -26.04 -12.20
N GLU A 203 1.88 -27.32 -11.81
CA GLU A 203 3.17 -27.97 -11.58
C GLU A 203 4.03 -28.04 -12.84
N ARG A 204 3.42 -28.32 -14.00
CA ARG A 204 4.13 -28.36 -15.28
C ARG A 204 4.62 -26.98 -15.68
N TYR A 205 3.79 -25.95 -15.54
CA TYR A 205 4.19 -24.58 -15.84
C TYR A 205 5.34 -24.11 -14.94
N ALA A 206 5.30 -24.46 -13.65
CA ALA A 206 6.35 -24.11 -12.70
C ALA A 206 7.72 -24.73 -13.06
N GLN A 207 7.73 -25.97 -13.56
CA GLN A 207 8.96 -26.71 -13.88
C GLN A 207 9.47 -26.48 -15.29
N GLU A 208 8.58 -26.46 -16.29
CA GLU A 208 8.98 -26.40 -17.71
C GLU A 208 9.23 -24.95 -18.17
N LYS A 209 8.49 -23.97 -17.64
CA LYS A 209 8.46 -22.59 -18.15
C LYS A 209 8.46 -21.55 -17.02
N PRO A 210 9.61 -21.30 -16.35
CA PRO A 210 9.67 -20.43 -15.17
C PRO A 210 9.28 -18.97 -15.47
N ILE A 211 9.62 -18.44 -16.64
CA ILE A 211 9.30 -17.06 -17.02
C ILE A 211 7.78 -16.87 -17.16
N MET A 212 7.10 -17.85 -17.78
CA MET A 212 5.64 -17.86 -17.89
C MET A 212 4.98 -18.06 -16.54
N ALA A 213 5.54 -18.93 -15.69
CA ALA A 213 5.05 -19.14 -14.34
C ALA A 213 5.12 -17.86 -13.48
N LYS A 214 6.20 -17.07 -13.59
CA LYS A 214 6.31 -15.78 -12.89
C LYS A 214 5.21 -14.81 -13.33
N LEU A 215 4.97 -14.69 -14.63
CA LEU A 215 3.91 -13.83 -15.15
C LEU A 215 2.51 -14.32 -14.77
N LEU A 216 2.29 -15.63 -14.82
CA LEU A 216 1.04 -16.27 -14.43
C LEU A 216 0.75 -16.05 -12.93
N CYS A 217 1.77 -16.10 -12.07
CA CYS A 217 1.65 -15.75 -10.66
C CYS A 217 1.17 -14.30 -10.48
N ASP A 218 1.74 -13.36 -11.23
CA ASP A 218 1.29 -11.96 -11.23
C ASP A 218 -0.15 -11.79 -11.73
N TYR A 219 -0.52 -12.51 -12.79
CA TYR A 219 -1.90 -12.54 -13.31
C TYR A 219 -2.89 -13.05 -12.26
N LEU A 220 -2.57 -14.14 -11.56
CA LEU A 220 -3.41 -14.70 -10.51
C LEU A 220 -3.61 -13.75 -9.33
N LEU A 221 -2.59 -12.99 -8.96
CA LEU A 221 -2.64 -12.05 -7.84
C LEU A 221 -3.35 -10.73 -8.18
N TYR A 222 -3.08 -10.16 -9.36
CA TYR A 222 -3.53 -8.81 -9.72
C TYR A 222 -4.75 -8.74 -10.65
N VAL A 223 -5.01 -9.76 -11.48
CA VAL A 223 -6.15 -9.76 -12.42
C VAL A 223 -7.28 -10.63 -11.88
N GLU A 224 -6.98 -11.90 -11.57
CA GLU A 224 -7.98 -12.86 -11.10
C GLU A 224 -8.28 -12.76 -9.59
N HIS A 225 -7.37 -12.14 -8.83
CA HIS A 225 -7.46 -12.01 -7.36
C HIS A 225 -7.71 -13.35 -6.64
N LYS A 226 -7.02 -14.43 -7.06
CA LYS A 226 -7.11 -15.78 -6.47
C LYS A 226 -5.79 -16.17 -5.80
N PRO A 227 -5.53 -15.72 -4.56
CA PRO A 227 -4.25 -15.94 -3.88
C PRO A 227 -3.96 -17.42 -3.58
N LYS A 228 -4.98 -18.26 -3.38
CA LYS A 228 -4.80 -19.71 -3.11
C LYS A 228 -4.11 -20.43 -4.27
N ILE A 229 -4.55 -20.16 -5.50
CA ILE A 229 -3.97 -20.76 -6.71
C ILE A 229 -2.55 -20.21 -6.94
N ALA A 230 -2.33 -18.92 -6.65
CA ALA A 230 -1.00 -18.33 -6.73
C ALA A 230 -0.03 -18.96 -5.72
N LEU A 231 -0.50 -19.28 -4.52
CA LEU A 231 0.27 -20.00 -3.48
C LEU A 231 0.64 -21.41 -3.95
N GLU A 232 -0.31 -22.16 -4.50
CA GLU A 232 -0.04 -23.50 -5.07
C GLU A 232 1.02 -23.45 -6.18
N LEU A 233 0.95 -22.46 -7.06
CA LEU A 233 1.95 -22.27 -8.10
C LEU A 233 3.33 -21.93 -7.52
N CYS A 234 3.41 -21.02 -6.54
CA CYS A 234 4.67 -20.64 -5.91
C CYS A 234 5.30 -21.82 -5.14
N THR A 235 4.49 -22.60 -4.43
CA THR A 235 4.96 -23.78 -3.69
C THR A 235 5.41 -24.89 -4.64
N ALA A 236 4.73 -25.07 -5.79
CA ALA A 236 5.17 -25.97 -6.84
C ALA A 236 6.53 -25.54 -7.45
N ALA A 237 6.74 -24.23 -7.63
CA ALA A 237 8.00 -23.68 -8.14
C ALA A 237 9.17 -23.78 -7.14
N LEU A 238 8.88 -23.67 -5.84
CA LEU A 238 9.90 -23.81 -4.78
C LEU A 238 10.19 -25.26 -4.39
N ARG A 239 9.35 -26.22 -4.82
CA ARG A 239 9.57 -27.64 -4.57
C ARG A 239 10.81 -28.09 -5.36
N PRO A 240 11.79 -28.77 -4.74
CA PRO A 240 12.90 -29.34 -5.49
C PRO A 240 12.35 -30.27 -6.57
N ALA A 241 12.86 -30.15 -7.80
CA ALA A 241 12.50 -31.05 -8.88
C ALA A 241 12.73 -32.49 -8.39
N LYS A 242 11.70 -33.34 -8.50
CA LYS A 242 11.86 -34.77 -8.19
C LYS A 242 12.94 -35.27 -9.15
N THR A 243 14.15 -35.51 -8.65
CA THR A 243 15.11 -36.34 -9.36
C THR A 243 14.44 -37.69 -9.50
N VAL A 244 13.91 -37.98 -10.68
CA VAL A 244 13.52 -39.34 -11.03
C VAL A 244 14.84 -40.10 -10.96
N MET A 245 15.06 -40.84 -9.88
CA MET A 245 16.12 -41.83 -9.84
C MET A 245 15.85 -42.75 -11.02
N ALA A 246 16.66 -42.63 -12.07
CA ALA A 246 16.68 -43.62 -13.13
C ALA A 246 16.93 -44.98 -12.44
N PRO A 247 16.16 -46.03 -12.75
CA PRO A 247 16.46 -47.35 -12.22
C PRO A 247 17.89 -47.69 -12.59
N ALA A 248 18.68 -48.11 -11.61
CA ALA A 248 20.08 -48.46 -11.77
C ALA A 248 20.22 -49.43 -12.96
N THR A 249 20.71 -48.90 -14.09
CA THR A 249 21.02 -49.71 -15.27
C THR A 249 22.29 -50.47 -14.92
N SER A 250 22.14 -51.79 -14.81
CA SER A 250 23.19 -52.76 -14.63
C SER A 250 24.33 -52.53 -15.63
N LEU A 251 25.55 -52.39 -15.12
CA LEU A 251 26.78 -52.39 -15.91
C LEU A 251 26.84 -53.63 -16.82
N PRO A 252 27.17 -53.49 -18.12
CA PRO A 252 27.51 -54.64 -18.94
C PRO A 252 28.91 -55.16 -18.57
N SER A 253 29.00 -56.46 -18.32
CA SER A 253 30.23 -57.19 -18.02
C SER A 253 31.22 -57.14 -19.19
N ALA A 254 32.44 -56.68 -18.95
CA ALA A 254 33.56 -56.81 -19.88
C ALA A 254 34.09 -58.27 -19.89
N PRO A 255 34.48 -58.83 -21.05
CA PRO A 255 35.01 -60.17 -21.14
C PRO A 255 36.52 -60.21 -20.83
N GLY A 256 36.89 -61.15 -19.95
CA GLY A 256 38.15 -61.91 -19.91
C GLY A 256 39.48 -61.17 -20.03
N VAL A 257 40.16 -60.97 -18.90
CA VAL A 257 41.63 -60.89 -18.87
C VAL A 257 42.16 -62.00 -17.99
N ALA A 258 43.00 -62.84 -18.60
CA ALA A 258 43.71 -63.94 -17.97
C ALA A 258 44.68 -63.44 -16.88
N SER A 259 44.73 -64.21 -15.81
CA SER A 259 45.71 -64.17 -14.74
C SER A 259 47.15 -64.22 -15.27
N ASN A 260 48.01 -63.29 -14.81
CA ASN A 260 49.32 -63.57 -14.21
C ASN A 260 50.10 -62.26 -13.98
N LEU A 261 50.38 -61.96 -12.71
CA LEU A 261 51.52 -61.19 -12.22
C LEU A 261 52.55 -62.20 -11.65
N PRO A 262 53.79 -61.86 -11.24
CA PRO A 262 54.54 -60.58 -11.29
C PRO A 262 56.00 -60.77 -11.81
N MET A 263 56.80 -59.68 -11.88
CA MET A 263 58.14 -59.53 -11.24
C MET A 263 59.08 -58.56 -11.99
N GLY A 264 59.48 -57.48 -11.29
CA GLY A 264 60.87 -57.04 -11.13
C GLY A 264 61.54 -56.12 -12.17
N GLY A 265 62.06 -54.97 -11.70
CA GLY A 265 63.32 -54.40 -12.23
C GLY A 265 63.36 -52.90 -12.57
N THR A 266 63.63 -52.07 -11.55
CA THR A 266 64.51 -50.87 -11.52
C THR A 266 64.75 -49.98 -12.76
N GLY A 267 64.60 -48.65 -12.60
CA GLY A 267 65.26 -47.63 -13.42
C GLY A 267 64.65 -46.23 -13.27
N GLU A 268 65.40 -45.29 -12.66
CA GLU A 268 65.04 -43.89 -12.42
C GLU A 268 65.04 -43.02 -13.70
N GLY A 269 64.20 -41.96 -13.74
CA GLY A 269 64.43 -40.78 -14.60
C GLY A 269 63.21 -40.04 -15.17
N LEU A 270 62.97 -38.81 -14.67
CA LEU A 270 62.32 -37.63 -15.29
C LEU A 270 60.78 -37.46 -15.28
N PRO A 271 60.28 -36.18 -15.16
CA PRO A 271 58.89 -35.83 -14.81
C PRO A 271 57.91 -35.85 -16.01
N PRO A 272 56.59 -35.93 -15.77
CA PRO A 272 55.61 -36.29 -16.79
C PRO A 272 55.26 -35.15 -17.75
N VAL A 273 55.40 -35.46 -19.04
CA VAL A 273 54.71 -34.77 -20.14
C VAL A 273 53.22 -35.10 -20.06
N LEU A 274 52.40 -34.07 -20.28
CA LEU A 274 50.93 -34.09 -20.35
C LEU A 274 50.36 -35.31 -21.08
N PRO A 275 49.38 -36.04 -20.53
CA PRO A 275 48.58 -36.95 -21.33
C PRO A 275 47.52 -36.14 -22.10
N MET A 276 47.64 -36.14 -23.43
CA MET A 276 46.54 -35.80 -24.32
C MET A 276 45.36 -36.71 -24.01
N CYS A 277 44.25 -36.12 -23.53
CA CYS A 277 42.94 -36.76 -23.51
C CYS A 277 42.50 -37.11 -24.94
N ALA A 278 42.62 -38.38 -25.32
CA ALA A 278 41.93 -38.93 -26.46
C ALA A 278 40.53 -39.42 -26.03
N ALA A 279 39.54 -39.11 -26.87
CA ALA A 279 38.16 -39.61 -26.85
C ALA A 279 37.23 -39.03 -25.75
N ALA A 280 36.98 -37.72 -25.83
CA ALA A 280 35.68 -37.18 -25.44
C ALA A 280 34.62 -37.71 -26.41
N GLY A 281 33.99 -38.83 -26.04
CA GLY A 281 32.71 -39.23 -26.60
C GLY A 281 31.70 -38.12 -26.35
N VAL A 282 30.99 -37.75 -27.41
CA VAL A 282 29.99 -36.69 -27.48
C VAL A 282 28.90 -36.91 -26.43
N ALA A 283 29.15 -36.42 -25.22
CA ALA A 283 28.10 -36.05 -24.30
C ALA A 283 27.44 -34.84 -24.93
N ALA A 284 26.24 -35.03 -25.46
CA ALA A 284 25.37 -33.94 -25.86
C ALA A 284 25.27 -32.97 -24.68
N VAL A 285 25.95 -31.82 -24.81
CA VAL A 285 25.70 -30.64 -24.01
C VAL A 285 24.33 -30.14 -24.45
N GLN A 286 23.29 -30.83 -24.00
CA GLN A 286 22.04 -30.17 -23.68
C GLN A 286 22.37 -29.30 -22.49
N GLU A 287 22.63 -28.04 -22.80
CA GLU A 287 22.59 -26.91 -21.87
C GLU A 287 21.18 -26.90 -21.24
N GLN A 288 20.95 -27.80 -20.29
CA GLN A 288 19.87 -27.68 -19.34
C GLN A 288 20.21 -26.48 -18.48
N VAL A 289 19.73 -25.32 -18.93
CA VAL A 289 19.50 -24.17 -18.07
C VAL A 289 18.88 -24.72 -16.79
N GLY A 290 19.64 -24.66 -15.69
CA GLY A 290 19.19 -25.14 -14.38
C GLY A 290 17.96 -24.34 -13.96
N ILE A 291 16.78 -24.89 -14.24
CA ILE A 291 15.50 -24.24 -14.01
C ILE A 291 15.10 -24.50 -12.54
N ALA A 292 14.89 -23.39 -11.83
CA ALA A 292 14.53 -23.25 -10.41
C ALA A 292 15.64 -23.59 -9.40
N SER A 293 16.52 -22.62 -9.14
CA SER A 293 17.15 -22.53 -7.83
C SER A 293 16.03 -22.45 -6.78
N THR A 294 15.95 -23.44 -5.90
CA THR A 294 15.03 -23.51 -4.75
C THR A 294 15.13 -22.29 -3.82
N ASN A 295 16.13 -21.43 -4.02
CA ASN A 295 16.46 -20.25 -3.24
C ASN A 295 16.19 -18.90 -3.95
N ASP A 296 15.29 -18.85 -4.92
CA ASP A 296 14.85 -17.58 -5.51
C ASP A 296 14.06 -16.71 -4.51
N TRP A 297 14.60 -15.54 -4.18
CA TRP A 297 13.92 -14.56 -3.30
C TRP A 297 12.56 -14.11 -3.85
N TRP A 298 12.42 -14.03 -5.17
CA TRP A 298 11.21 -13.55 -5.85
C TRP A 298 10.01 -14.45 -5.57
N TRP A 299 10.19 -15.77 -5.67
CA TRP A 299 9.14 -16.75 -5.38
C TRP A 299 8.75 -16.71 -3.91
N LYS A 300 9.72 -16.60 -2.99
CA LYS A 300 9.49 -16.45 -1.55
C LYS A 300 8.67 -15.18 -1.23
N ALA A 301 9.01 -14.05 -1.87
CA ALA A 301 8.28 -12.79 -1.71
C ALA A 301 6.83 -12.87 -2.24
N ARG A 302 6.60 -13.50 -3.41
CA ARG A 302 5.24 -13.67 -3.96
C ARG A 302 4.40 -14.65 -3.16
N LEU A 303 5.01 -15.72 -2.65
CA LEU A 303 4.35 -16.65 -1.74
C LEU A 303 3.94 -15.94 -0.45
N ALA A 304 4.84 -15.15 0.15
CA ALA A 304 4.51 -14.36 1.33
C ALA A 304 3.36 -13.38 1.09
N LYS A 305 3.33 -12.75 -0.08
CA LYS A 305 2.25 -11.86 -0.48
C LYS A 305 0.91 -12.60 -0.59
N ALA A 306 0.88 -13.80 -1.17
CA ALA A 306 -0.32 -14.62 -1.22
C ALA A 306 -0.81 -14.98 0.20
N ASN A 307 0.10 -15.37 1.09
CA ASN A 307 -0.21 -15.64 2.50
C ASN A 307 -0.74 -14.41 3.24
N TYR A 308 -0.15 -13.24 2.98
CA TYR A 308 -0.65 -11.97 3.52
C TYR A 308 -2.08 -11.65 3.06
N GLN A 309 -2.40 -11.90 1.78
CA GLN A 309 -3.76 -11.74 1.26
C GLN A 309 -4.76 -12.75 1.84
N LEU A 310 -4.28 -13.90 2.32
CA LEU A 310 -5.08 -14.92 3.01
C LEU A 310 -5.20 -14.69 4.52
N GLY A 311 -4.57 -13.65 5.08
CA GLY A 311 -4.55 -13.39 6.53
C GLY A 311 -3.49 -14.18 7.32
N LEU A 312 -2.70 -15.02 6.66
CA LEU A 312 -1.66 -15.86 7.29
C LEU A 312 -0.36 -15.05 7.55
N LEU A 313 -0.42 -14.12 8.51
CA LEU A 313 0.65 -13.15 8.77
C LEU A 313 1.97 -13.79 9.21
N ARG A 314 1.94 -14.82 10.06
CA ARG A 314 3.15 -15.51 10.56
C ARG A 314 3.88 -16.29 9.47
N GLU A 315 3.11 -16.92 8.58
CA GLU A 315 3.71 -17.59 7.43
C GLU A 315 4.31 -16.56 6.47
N ALA A 316 3.60 -15.47 6.20
CA ALA A 316 4.12 -14.37 5.38
C ALA A 316 5.43 -13.81 5.97
N GLU A 317 5.50 -13.58 7.28
CA GLU A 317 6.71 -13.16 7.99
C GLU A 317 7.88 -14.13 7.73
N LYS A 318 7.64 -15.44 7.88
CA LYS A 318 8.66 -16.49 7.67
C LYS A 318 9.24 -16.43 6.26
N TYR A 319 8.39 -16.33 5.24
CA TYR A 319 8.84 -16.32 3.84
C TYR A 319 9.49 -14.99 3.44
N LEU A 320 9.08 -13.84 3.99
CA LEU A 320 9.75 -12.56 3.78
C LEU A 320 11.13 -12.54 4.43
N LYS A 321 11.27 -13.07 5.65
CA LYS A 321 12.57 -13.27 6.30
C LYS A 321 13.46 -14.18 5.47
N ALA A 322 12.94 -15.30 4.99
CA ALA A 322 13.69 -16.20 4.11
C ALA A 322 14.13 -15.49 2.81
N ALA A 323 13.29 -14.65 2.22
CA ALA A 323 13.65 -13.88 1.02
C ALA A 323 14.80 -12.89 1.26
N LEU A 324 14.87 -12.27 2.44
CA LEU A 324 15.88 -11.27 2.81
C LEU A 324 17.20 -11.88 3.31
N PHE A 325 17.12 -13.00 4.03
CA PHE A 325 18.27 -13.59 4.72
C PHE A 325 18.89 -14.82 4.03
N ASP A 326 18.19 -15.46 3.09
CA ASP A 326 18.76 -16.60 2.35
C ASP A 326 19.59 -16.09 1.15
N ALA A 327 20.85 -16.52 1.05
CA ALA A 327 21.71 -16.20 -0.09
C ALA A 327 21.30 -17.01 -1.34
N PRO A 328 21.33 -16.41 -2.55
CA PRO A 328 21.11 -17.16 -3.78
C PRO A 328 22.26 -18.16 -3.97
N THR A 329 21.91 -19.42 -4.29
CA THR A 329 22.86 -20.54 -4.44
C THR A 329 23.89 -20.34 -5.55
N ASN A 330 23.72 -19.34 -6.42
CA ASN A 330 24.63 -19.02 -7.52
C ASN A 330 25.79 -18.10 -7.11
N ALA A 331 25.91 -17.75 -5.82
CA ALA A 331 27.07 -17.03 -5.27
C ALA A 331 28.25 -17.97 -4.91
N SER A 332 28.34 -19.16 -5.51
CA SER A 332 29.35 -20.18 -5.19
C SER A 332 30.69 -20.02 -5.93
N VAL A 333 30.93 -18.95 -6.69
CA VAL A 333 32.23 -18.73 -7.39
C VAL A 333 32.96 -17.44 -6.99
N GLY A 334 32.47 -16.68 -6.00
CA GLY A 334 33.23 -15.51 -5.54
C GLY A 334 32.56 -14.77 -4.40
N GLY A 335 32.58 -15.35 -3.19
CA GLY A 335 31.91 -14.73 -2.06
C GLY A 335 32.27 -15.29 -0.69
N GLY A 336 33.40 -15.99 -0.55
CA GLY A 336 33.95 -16.33 0.75
C GLY A 336 34.59 -15.12 1.45
N MET A 337 33.90 -13.96 1.56
CA MET A 337 34.42 -12.83 2.37
C MET A 337 33.44 -11.66 2.65
N LEU A 338 32.11 -11.80 2.61
CA LEU A 338 31.22 -10.67 2.93
C LEU A 338 29.98 -11.00 3.78
N ALA A 339 30.01 -12.07 4.57
CA ALA A 339 29.28 -12.07 5.84
C ALA A 339 30.17 -11.42 6.90
N LYS A 340 30.39 -10.10 6.81
CA LYS A 340 30.94 -9.36 7.95
C LYS A 340 29.85 -9.35 9.01
N GLU A 341 29.96 -10.23 9.99
CA GLU A 341 29.44 -9.94 11.32
C GLU A 341 29.97 -8.55 11.68
N SER A 342 29.06 -7.59 11.87
CA SER A 342 29.42 -6.22 12.19
C SER A 342 30.20 -6.22 13.50
N LYS A 343 31.48 -5.82 13.41
CA LYS A 343 32.37 -5.64 14.56
C LYS A 343 31.74 -4.62 15.51
N ALA A 344 31.65 -5.02 16.78
CA ALA A 344 31.18 -4.24 17.90
C ALA A 344 31.93 -2.91 18.08
N LEU A 345 31.19 -1.84 18.38
CA LEU A 345 31.69 -0.71 19.15
C LEU A 345 31.53 -1.02 20.65
N PRO A 346 32.54 -0.78 21.50
CA PRO A 346 32.47 -1.14 22.91
C PRO A 346 31.77 -0.03 23.69
N GLY A 347 30.52 -0.28 24.12
CA GLY A 347 29.85 0.59 25.09
C GLY A 347 28.33 0.49 25.10
N GLY A 348 27.79 -0.32 26.02
CA GLY A 348 26.47 -0.11 26.64
C GLY A 348 25.23 -0.70 25.93
N GLY A 349 24.63 -1.72 26.56
CA GLY A 349 23.25 -2.17 26.31
C GLY A 349 23.13 -3.38 25.38
N GLY A 350 22.42 -4.43 25.83
CA GLY A 350 22.35 -5.76 25.21
C GLY A 350 22.23 -5.76 23.67
N VAL A 351 23.33 -6.13 23.02
CA VAL A 351 23.43 -6.20 21.56
C VAL A 351 22.71 -7.46 21.07
N ARG A 352 21.48 -7.31 20.58
CA ARG A 352 20.89 -8.36 19.72
C ARG A 352 21.79 -8.46 18.48
N HIS A 353 22.41 -9.62 18.25
CA HIS A 353 23.12 -9.88 16.99
C HIS A 353 22.15 -9.70 15.82
N ARG A 354 22.18 -8.54 15.16
CA ARG A 354 21.36 -8.28 13.98
C ARG A 354 21.98 -9.03 12.81
N ARG A 355 21.24 -10.01 12.29
CA ARG A 355 21.62 -10.74 11.09
C ARG A 355 21.65 -9.74 9.92
N ALA A 356 22.77 -9.64 9.23
CA ALA A 356 22.87 -8.79 8.04
C ALA A 356 21.96 -9.31 6.92
N PHE A 357 21.36 -8.40 6.15
CA PHE A 357 20.56 -8.76 4.99
C PHE A 357 21.44 -9.36 3.90
N ALA A 358 21.11 -10.56 3.44
CA ALA A 358 21.83 -11.22 2.35
C ALA A 358 21.40 -10.66 0.99
N ASN A 359 20.10 -10.41 0.83
CA ASN A 359 19.52 -9.76 -0.35
C ASN A 359 18.74 -8.52 0.10
N TYR A 360 19.30 -7.33 -0.14
CA TYR A 360 18.54 -6.10 0.11
C TYR A 360 17.54 -5.86 -1.01
N ASN A 361 16.26 -5.84 -0.68
CA ASN A 361 15.21 -5.34 -1.56
C ASN A 361 14.22 -4.49 -0.76
N THR A 362 14.14 -3.22 -1.11
CA THR A 362 13.23 -2.21 -0.56
C THR A 362 11.79 -2.72 -0.45
N SER A 363 11.26 -3.33 -1.52
CA SER A 363 9.86 -3.77 -1.54
C SER A 363 9.58 -4.87 -0.52
N VAL A 364 10.55 -5.76 -0.30
CA VAL A 364 10.42 -6.90 0.64
C VAL A 364 10.53 -6.40 2.08
N VAL A 365 11.42 -5.43 2.34
CA VAL A 365 11.53 -4.76 3.64
C VAL A 365 10.23 -4.01 3.98
N MET A 366 9.68 -3.23 3.04
CA MET A 366 8.40 -2.54 3.23
C MET A 366 7.25 -3.52 3.50
N GLN A 367 7.19 -4.63 2.76
CA GLN A 367 6.18 -5.68 2.99
C GLN A 367 6.32 -6.34 4.36
N LEU A 368 7.55 -6.56 4.84
CA LEU A 368 7.81 -7.14 6.16
C LEU A 368 7.43 -6.18 7.29
N GLY A 369 7.76 -4.89 7.18
CA GLY A 369 7.30 -3.88 8.12
C GLY A 369 5.77 -3.75 8.13
N LYS A 370 5.12 -3.85 6.98
CA LYS A 370 3.66 -3.90 6.85
C LYS A 370 3.04 -5.11 7.56
N VAL A 371 3.65 -6.29 7.45
CA VAL A 371 3.25 -7.50 8.16
C VAL A 371 3.35 -7.30 9.68
N TYR A 372 4.40 -6.66 10.17
CA TYR A 372 4.52 -6.32 11.60
C TYR A 372 3.48 -5.31 12.08
N LEU A 373 3.14 -4.33 11.25
CA LEU A 373 2.07 -3.39 11.57
C LEU A 373 0.71 -4.06 11.66
N LYS A 374 0.43 -5.01 10.76
CA LYS A 374 -0.79 -5.84 10.85
C LYS A 374 -0.83 -6.69 12.12
N MET A 375 0.31 -7.21 12.58
CA MET A 375 0.44 -7.90 13.87
C MET A 375 0.37 -6.98 15.10
N GLY A 376 0.29 -5.66 14.91
CA GLY A 376 0.27 -4.68 16.01
C GLY A 376 1.63 -4.48 16.69
N GLN A 377 2.74 -4.80 16.02
CA GLN A 377 4.09 -4.64 16.54
C GLN A 377 4.84 -3.50 15.80
N PRO A 378 4.61 -2.22 16.13
CA PRO A 378 5.26 -1.10 15.45
C PRO A 378 6.75 -0.98 15.78
N LEU A 379 7.17 -1.35 17.00
CA LEU A 379 8.57 -1.27 17.40
C LEU A 379 9.46 -2.27 16.65
N THR A 380 8.98 -3.49 16.43
CA THR A 380 9.72 -4.48 15.63
C THR A 380 9.81 -4.04 14.16
N ALA A 381 8.76 -3.41 13.64
CA ALA A 381 8.80 -2.78 12.31
C ALA A 381 9.88 -1.68 12.24
N LEU A 382 9.95 -0.80 13.24
CA LEU A 382 11.01 0.21 13.34
C LEU A 382 12.41 -0.41 13.40
N GLU A 383 12.63 -1.42 14.25
CA GLU A 383 13.91 -2.14 14.31
C GLU A 383 14.29 -2.73 12.94
N THR A 384 13.32 -3.25 12.17
CA THR A 384 13.59 -3.82 10.84
C THR A 384 13.92 -2.76 9.79
N TYR A 385 13.28 -1.60 9.87
CA TYR A 385 13.60 -0.48 8.98
C TYR A 385 14.94 0.16 9.34
N GLU A 386 15.25 0.34 10.61
CA GLU A 386 16.55 0.85 11.07
C GLU A 386 17.68 -0.09 10.61
N ALA A 387 17.51 -1.41 10.76
CA ALA A 387 18.46 -2.38 10.23
C ALA A 387 18.62 -2.29 8.70
N ALA A 388 17.55 -1.94 7.98
CA ALA A 388 17.59 -1.77 6.52
C ALA A 388 18.32 -0.48 6.13
N LEU A 389 18.20 0.57 6.92
CA LEU A 389 18.93 1.83 6.73
C LEU A 389 20.42 1.69 7.06
N GLU A 390 20.80 0.80 7.99
CA GLU A 390 22.21 0.46 8.23
C GLU A 390 22.88 -0.17 7.00
N VAL A 391 22.12 -0.95 6.21
CA VAL A 391 22.61 -1.54 4.96
C VAL A 391 22.60 -0.50 3.83
N ASN A 392 21.48 0.20 3.66
CA ASN A 392 21.32 1.21 2.61
C ASN A 392 20.76 2.53 3.18
N PRO A 393 21.64 3.48 3.53
CA PRO A 393 21.24 4.78 4.10
C PRO A 393 20.50 5.70 3.11
N PHE A 394 20.63 5.44 1.80
CA PHE A 394 20.08 6.29 0.74
C PHE A 394 18.66 5.91 0.31
N ASP A 395 18.07 4.85 0.88
CA ASP A 395 16.72 4.43 0.51
C ASP A 395 15.67 5.32 1.16
N HIS A 396 15.15 6.28 0.37
CA HIS A 396 14.13 7.20 0.84
C HIS A 396 12.79 6.51 1.15
N HIS A 397 12.45 5.37 0.54
CA HIS A 397 11.18 4.69 0.81
C HIS A 397 11.15 4.11 2.23
N VAL A 398 12.27 3.55 2.69
CA VAL A 398 12.39 3.00 4.05
C VAL A 398 12.42 4.12 5.10
N VAL A 399 13.15 5.21 4.86
CA VAL A 399 13.15 6.39 5.76
C VAL A 399 11.74 6.96 5.90
N LEU A 400 11.03 7.04 4.77
CA LEU A 400 9.66 7.50 4.72
C LEU A 400 8.74 6.55 5.51
N CYS A 401 8.86 5.23 5.35
CA CYS A 401 8.17 4.27 6.22
C CYS A 401 8.48 4.43 7.71
N CYS A 402 9.71 4.78 8.10
CA CYS A 402 10.03 5.12 9.49
C CYS A 402 9.29 6.38 9.96
N ALA A 403 9.28 7.44 9.14
CA ALA A 403 8.58 8.68 9.46
C ALA A 403 7.08 8.44 9.70
N ARG A 404 6.46 7.63 8.82
CA ARG A 404 5.06 7.18 8.95
C ARG A 404 4.79 6.51 10.29
N LEU A 405 5.69 5.61 10.71
CA LEU A 405 5.54 4.91 11.98
C LEU A 405 5.67 5.84 13.19
N ARG A 406 6.60 6.80 13.14
CA ARG A 406 6.79 7.78 14.22
C ARG A 406 5.59 8.72 14.35
N ASP A 407 5.00 9.11 13.23
CA ASP A 407 3.73 9.83 13.20
C ASP A 407 2.59 9.02 13.83
N GLU A 408 2.47 7.73 13.48
CA GLU A 408 1.47 6.82 14.06
C GLU A 408 1.67 6.58 15.58
N LEU A 409 2.90 6.72 16.07
CA LEU A 409 3.27 6.64 17.49
C LEU A 409 3.11 7.98 18.24
N HIS A 410 2.63 9.04 17.57
CA HIS A 410 2.48 10.38 18.13
C HIS A 410 3.81 11.04 18.56
N GLU A 411 4.90 10.76 17.84
CA GLU A 411 6.19 11.45 17.98
C GLU A 411 6.46 12.39 16.79
N PRO A 412 5.72 13.52 16.65
CA PRO A 412 5.80 14.37 15.46
C PRO A 412 7.17 15.03 15.28
N GLY A 413 7.92 15.25 16.37
CA GLY A 413 9.26 15.84 16.33
C GLY A 413 10.27 14.97 15.58
N THR A 414 10.33 13.67 15.91
CA THR A 414 11.25 12.72 15.24
C THR A 414 10.80 12.45 13.81
N ALA A 415 9.48 12.37 13.57
CA ALA A 415 8.92 12.24 12.24
C ALA A 415 9.31 13.42 11.32
N TYR A 416 9.24 14.66 11.82
CA TYR A 416 9.67 15.85 11.08
C TYR A 416 11.15 15.78 10.66
N GLU A 417 12.03 15.27 11.51
CA GLU A 417 13.45 15.08 11.17
C GLU A 417 13.63 14.02 10.07
N LEU A 418 12.91 12.91 10.16
CA LEU A 418 12.92 11.85 9.15
C LEU A 418 12.35 12.34 7.81
N TYR A 419 11.26 13.11 7.79
CA TYR A 419 10.77 13.71 6.54
C TYR A 419 11.79 14.69 5.93
N ASN A 420 12.52 15.45 6.74
CA ASN A 420 13.61 16.28 6.23
C ASN A 420 14.79 15.45 5.70
N GLN A 421 15.06 14.27 6.27
CA GLN A 421 16.00 13.31 5.67
C GLN A 421 15.50 12.82 4.31
N VAL A 422 14.21 12.48 4.19
CA VAL A 422 13.59 12.11 2.91
C VAL A 422 13.76 13.23 1.89
N LEU A 423 13.50 14.49 2.24
CA LEU A 423 13.67 15.62 1.30
C LEU A 423 15.12 15.89 0.88
N ARG A 424 16.10 15.48 1.70
CA ARG A 424 17.52 15.53 1.32
C ARG A 424 17.88 14.46 0.30
N LEU A 425 17.23 13.29 0.37
CA LEU A 425 17.44 12.18 -0.58
C LEU A 425 16.62 12.36 -1.85
N ASP A 426 15.31 12.57 -1.70
CA ASP A 426 14.36 12.87 -2.75
C ASP A 426 13.70 14.23 -2.50
N SER A 427 14.19 15.21 -3.25
CA SER A 427 13.69 16.59 -3.20
C SER A 427 12.27 16.75 -3.80
N SER A 428 11.77 15.76 -4.54
CA SER A 428 10.51 15.82 -5.26
C SER A 428 9.35 15.12 -4.56
N ASN A 429 9.62 14.49 -3.41
CA ASN A 429 8.63 13.67 -2.73
C ASN A 429 7.43 14.49 -2.22
N ILE A 430 6.25 14.21 -2.80
CA ILE A 430 5.00 14.91 -2.51
C ILE A 430 4.58 14.70 -1.06
N GLU A 431 4.69 13.47 -0.57
CA GLU A 431 4.26 13.09 0.78
C GLU A 431 5.08 13.84 1.83
N ALA A 432 6.41 13.76 1.76
CA ALA A 432 7.28 14.40 2.73
C ALA A 432 7.09 15.93 2.76
N ILE A 433 6.91 16.57 1.60
CA ILE A 433 6.64 18.02 1.51
C ILE A 433 5.31 18.35 2.20
N ALA A 434 4.27 17.56 1.96
CA ALA A 434 2.94 17.81 2.50
C ALA A 434 2.89 17.56 4.03
N CYS A 435 3.51 16.48 4.52
CA CYS A 435 3.64 16.19 5.95
C CYS A 435 4.42 17.29 6.68
N ILE A 436 5.53 17.77 6.10
CA ILE A 436 6.30 18.90 6.65
C ILE A 436 5.47 20.18 6.68
N GLY A 437 4.74 20.48 5.60
CA GLY A 437 3.85 21.65 5.54
C GLY A 437 2.78 21.62 6.64
N ALA A 438 2.13 20.47 6.83
CA ALA A 438 1.12 20.27 7.86
C ALA A 438 1.71 20.40 9.27
N HIS A 439 2.85 19.74 9.54
CA HIS A 439 3.53 19.84 10.83
C HIS A 439 3.93 21.29 11.18
N LEU A 440 4.45 22.05 10.20
CA LEU A 440 4.80 23.46 10.40
C LEU A 440 3.58 24.32 10.71
N PHE A 441 2.45 24.02 10.06
CA PHE A 441 1.21 24.76 10.24
C PHE A 441 0.55 24.47 11.60
N TYR A 442 0.36 23.20 11.96
CA TYR A 442 -0.39 22.79 13.16
C TYR A 442 0.47 22.75 14.44
N GLU A 443 1.67 22.18 14.40
CA GLU A 443 2.49 22.00 15.62
C GLU A 443 3.34 23.23 15.94
N ARG A 444 3.93 23.85 14.90
CA ARG A 444 4.85 24.99 15.07
C ARG A 444 4.18 26.35 14.89
N ASN A 445 2.91 26.40 14.48
CA ASN A 445 2.17 27.65 14.20
C ASN A 445 2.92 28.60 13.24
N GLN A 446 3.61 28.05 12.23
CA GLN A 446 4.37 28.81 11.23
C GLN A 446 3.74 28.69 9.82
N PRO A 447 2.62 29.40 9.56
CA PRO A 447 1.87 29.27 8.29
C PRO A 447 2.61 29.81 7.07
N GLU A 448 3.51 30.79 7.25
CA GLU A 448 4.33 31.35 6.16
C GLU A 448 5.32 30.33 5.58
N LEU A 449 5.94 29.53 6.46
CA LEU A 449 6.83 28.46 6.03
C LEU A 449 6.03 27.32 5.39
N ALA A 450 4.89 26.94 5.98
CA ALA A 450 3.99 25.95 5.39
C ALA A 450 3.54 26.36 3.97
N LEU A 451 3.20 27.65 3.77
CA LEU A 451 2.85 28.22 2.47
C LEU A 451 3.96 28.01 1.42
N ARG A 452 5.23 28.12 1.81
CA ARG A 452 6.37 27.87 0.91
C ARG A 452 6.44 26.40 0.47
N TYR A 453 6.18 25.45 1.37
CA TYR A 453 6.15 24.02 1.03
C TYR A 453 4.97 23.67 0.12
N TYR A 454 3.78 24.22 0.37
CA TYR A 454 2.64 24.02 -0.54
C TYR A 454 2.84 24.68 -1.92
N ARG A 455 3.48 25.85 -1.98
CA ARG A 455 3.88 26.46 -3.26
C ARG A 455 4.86 25.59 -4.04
N ARG A 456 5.77 24.89 -3.34
CA ARG A 456 6.68 23.92 -3.98
C ARG A 456 5.89 22.76 -4.62
N LEU A 457 4.87 22.22 -3.96
CA LEU A 457 4.01 21.17 -4.57
C LEU A 457 3.37 21.65 -5.88
N LEU A 458 2.90 22.90 -5.92
CA LEU A 458 2.35 23.48 -7.15
C LEU A 458 3.41 23.62 -8.26
N GLN A 459 4.64 24.00 -7.91
CA GLN A 459 5.76 24.08 -8.86
C GLN A 459 6.11 22.71 -9.46
N MET A 460 5.93 21.64 -8.68
CA MET A 460 6.10 20.25 -9.15
C MET A 460 4.95 19.76 -10.04
N GLY A 461 3.91 20.57 -10.25
CA GLY A 461 2.77 20.22 -11.11
C GLY A 461 1.62 19.52 -10.39
N VAL A 462 1.65 19.40 -9.06
CA VAL A 462 0.56 18.79 -8.28
C VAL A 462 -0.59 19.79 -8.15
N GLN A 463 -1.59 19.71 -9.03
CA GLN A 463 -2.78 20.56 -9.02
C GLN A 463 -3.99 19.81 -8.48
N THR A 464 -4.08 19.63 -7.16
CA THR A 464 -5.23 19.03 -6.47
C THR A 464 -6.04 20.09 -5.72
N SER A 465 -7.35 19.87 -5.57
CA SER A 465 -8.25 20.72 -4.78
C SER A 465 -7.73 20.93 -3.35
N GLU A 466 -7.28 19.86 -2.72
CA GLU A 466 -6.71 19.83 -1.36
C GLU A 466 -5.48 20.72 -1.21
N VAL A 467 -4.53 20.68 -2.15
CA VAL A 467 -3.32 21.51 -2.09
C VAL A 467 -3.67 23.00 -2.21
N TRP A 468 -4.61 23.35 -3.09
CA TRP A 468 -5.11 24.73 -3.21
C TRP A 468 -5.87 25.18 -1.96
N ALA A 469 -6.65 24.29 -1.34
CA ALA A 469 -7.36 24.57 -0.09
C ALA A 469 -6.38 24.81 1.07
N ASN A 470 -5.40 23.91 1.25
CA ASN A 470 -4.35 24.03 2.26
C ASN A 470 -3.49 25.30 2.04
N MET A 471 -3.20 25.64 0.78
CA MET A 471 -2.51 26.90 0.45
C MET A 471 -3.35 28.12 0.82
N GLY A 472 -4.66 28.07 0.56
CA GLY A 472 -5.62 29.10 0.94
C GLY A 472 -5.69 29.31 2.45
N LEU A 473 -5.73 28.22 3.22
CA LEU A 473 -5.68 28.25 4.68
C LEU A 473 -4.36 28.84 5.18
N CYS A 474 -3.21 28.35 4.68
CA CYS A 474 -1.90 28.89 5.06
C CYS A 474 -1.79 30.38 4.75
N ALA A 475 -2.30 30.83 3.60
CA ALA A 475 -2.32 32.24 3.23
C ALA A 475 -3.21 33.07 4.16
N PHE A 476 -4.38 32.55 4.56
CA PHE A 476 -5.27 33.22 5.49
C PHE A 476 -4.63 33.40 6.87
N TYR A 477 -4.03 32.35 7.43
CA TYR A 477 -3.34 32.44 8.72
C TYR A 477 -2.02 33.23 8.65
N ALA A 478 -1.45 33.42 7.46
CA ALA A 478 -0.38 34.39 7.19
C ALA A 478 -0.91 35.81 6.91
N PHE A 479 -2.19 36.09 7.20
CA PHE A 479 -2.87 37.37 6.97
C PHE A 479 -2.95 37.84 5.51
N GLN A 480 -2.71 36.96 4.54
CA GLN A 480 -2.86 37.20 3.10
C GLN A 480 -4.25 36.78 2.61
N THR A 481 -5.27 37.51 3.02
CA THR A 481 -6.70 37.17 2.79
C THR A 481 -7.10 37.17 1.31
N GLU A 482 -6.62 38.12 0.50
CA GLU A 482 -6.92 38.16 -0.94
C GLU A 482 -6.35 36.93 -1.68
N LEU A 483 -5.10 36.56 -1.34
CA LEU A 483 -4.49 35.37 -1.89
C LEU A 483 -5.29 34.12 -1.48
N SER A 484 -5.70 34.05 -0.21
CA SER A 484 -6.52 32.95 0.30
C SER A 484 -7.79 32.74 -0.52
N LEU A 485 -8.59 33.78 -0.75
CA LEU A 485 -9.82 33.68 -1.54
C LEU A 485 -9.57 33.24 -2.99
N ARG A 486 -8.51 33.74 -3.64
CA ARG A 486 -8.14 33.29 -4.98
C ARG A 486 -7.79 31.80 -4.99
N CYS A 487 -7.04 31.34 -3.99
CA CYS A 487 -6.67 29.93 -3.87
C CYS A 487 -7.88 29.04 -3.62
N LEU A 488 -8.77 29.43 -2.72
CA LEU A 488 -10.01 28.70 -2.42
C LEU A 488 -10.96 28.67 -3.63
N SER A 489 -11.05 29.77 -4.40
CA SER A 489 -11.83 29.78 -5.65
C SER A 489 -11.28 28.80 -6.69
N ARG A 490 -9.94 28.65 -6.74
CA ARG A 490 -9.29 27.68 -7.61
C ARG A 490 -9.51 26.25 -7.11
N ALA A 491 -9.48 26.05 -5.79
CA ALA A 491 -9.78 24.77 -5.17
C ALA A 491 -11.20 24.31 -5.55
N LEU A 492 -12.21 25.18 -5.43
CA LEU A 492 -13.60 24.90 -5.81
C LEU A 492 -13.72 24.49 -7.29
N ALA A 493 -12.96 25.12 -8.18
CA ALA A 493 -12.97 24.79 -9.61
C ALA A 493 -12.35 23.41 -9.92
N LEU A 494 -11.53 22.85 -9.03
CA LEU A 494 -10.86 21.56 -9.19
C LEU A 494 -11.56 20.42 -8.43
N CYS A 495 -12.49 20.72 -7.53
CA CYS A 495 -13.22 19.71 -6.76
C CYS A 495 -14.03 18.79 -7.68
N LYS A 496 -13.82 17.47 -7.54
CA LYS A 496 -14.59 16.43 -8.24
C LYS A 496 -15.68 15.84 -7.37
N GLU A 497 -15.43 15.77 -6.07
CA GLU A 497 -16.33 15.20 -5.07
C GLU A 497 -17.09 16.32 -4.34
N ASP A 498 -18.33 16.04 -3.98
CA ASP A 498 -19.16 16.99 -3.22
C ASP A 498 -18.61 17.18 -1.80
N SER A 499 -17.97 16.15 -1.24
CA SER A 499 -17.36 16.24 0.09
C SER A 499 -16.16 17.18 0.16
N GLN A 500 -15.27 17.08 -0.82
CA GLN A 500 -14.19 18.06 -0.99
C GLN A 500 -14.73 19.47 -1.23
N ARG A 501 -15.88 19.61 -1.90
CA ARG A 501 -16.52 20.91 -2.11
C ARG A 501 -17.05 21.48 -0.80
N ALA A 502 -17.63 20.64 0.06
CA ALA A 502 -18.10 21.05 1.39
C ALA A 502 -16.94 21.56 2.26
N ASP A 503 -15.81 20.85 2.30
CA ASP A 503 -14.62 21.25 3.06
C ASP A 503 -14.05 22.60 2.57
N VAL A 504 -14.04 22.83 1.26
CA VAL A 504 -13.56 24.12 0.72
C VAL A 504 -14.53 25.25 1.07
N TRP A 505 -15.86 25.04 0.99
CA TRP A 505 -16.84 26.04 1.42
C TRP A 505 -16.78 26.32 2.91
N TYR A 506 -16.52 25.29 3.73
CA TYR A 506 -16.26 25.43 5.15
C TYR A 506 -15.05 26.32 5.42
N ASN A 507 -13.94 26.10 4.71
CA ASN A 507 -12.75 26.95 4.78
C ASN A 507 -13.03 28.39 4.34
N VAL A 508 -13.84 28.60 3.29
CA VAL A 508 -14.28 29.94 2.87
C VAL A 508 -15.12 30.62 3.96
N GLY A 509 -15.96 29.86 4.67
CA GLY A 509 -16.72 30.34 5.83
C GLY A 509 -15.83 30.86 6.94
N HIS A 510 -14.77 30.12 7.28
CA HIS A 510 -13.75 30.55 8.25
C HIS A 510 -13.03 31.83 7.84
N VAL A 511 -12.65 31.94 6.56
CA VAL A 511 -12.09 33.20 6.04
C VAL A 511 -13.08 34.34 6.20
N GLY A 512 -14.38 34.09 5.98
CA GLY A 512 -15.46 35.05 6.18
C GLY A 512 -15.60 35.53 7.62
N ILE A 513 -15.50 34.62 8.60
CA ILE A 513 -15.48 34.96 10.03
C ILE A 513 -14.27 35.83 10.34
N GLY A 514 -13.08 35.47 9.84
CA GLY A 514 -11.86 36.25 10.05
C GLY A 514 -11.89 37.65 9.47
N MET A 515 -12.65 37.86 8.38
CA MET A 515 -12.91 39.18 7.82
C MET A 515 -13.97 39.98 8.60
N GLY A 516 -14.66 39.35 9.57
CA GLY A 516 -15.79 39.92 10.29
C GLY A 516 -17.10 39.95 9.50
N ASN A 517 -17.15 39.39 8.29
CA ASN A 517 -18.36 39.36 7.49
C ASN A 517 -19.20 38.12 7.79
N MET A 518 -19.97 38.20 8.89
CA MET A 518 -20.82 37.09 9.36
C MET A 518 -21.92 36.69 8.36
N THR A 519 -22.33 37.58 7.45
CA THR A 519 -23.32 37.25 6.41
C THR A 519 -22.72 36.40 5.31
N PHE A 520 -21.47 36.68 4.94
CA PHE A 520 -20.73 35.88 3.97
C PHE A 520 -20.40 34.50 4.55
N ALA A 521 -19.92 34.46 5.80
CA ALA A 521 -19.62 33.19 6.49
C ALA A 521 -20.84 32.27 6.57
N GLU A 522 -22.00 32.80 6.99
CA GLU A 522 -23.23 32.00 7.09
C GLU A 522 -23.68 31.45 5.73
N ARG A 523 -23.54 32.21 4.64
CA ARG A 523 -23.84 31.72 3.28
C ARG A 523 -22.88 30.61 2.88
N ALA A 524 -21.58 30.77 3.16
CA ALA A 524 -20.58 29.76 2.87
C ALA A 524 -20.84 28.45 3.64
N PHE A 525 -21.16 28.52 4.94
CA PHE A 525 -21.53 27.33 5.70
C PHE A 525 -22.82 26.68 5.22
N ARG A 526 -23.83 27.46 4.79
CA ARG A 526 -25.03 26.89 4.16
C ARG A 526 -24.70 26.14 2.87
N LEU A 527 -23.77 26.65 2.07
CA LEU A 527 -23.31 25.98 0.86
C LEU A 527 -22.51 24.71 1.19
N ALA A 528 -21.72 24.72 2.27
CA ALA A 528 -21.03 23.54 2.76
C ALA A 528 -22.01 22.43 3.16
N VAL A 529 -23.02 22.77 3.98
CA VAL A 529 -24.08 21.84 4.38
C VAL A 529 -24.96 21.40 3.21
N GLY A 530 -25.15 22.27 2.21
CA GLY A 530 -25.86 21.93 0.98
C GLY A 530 -25.09 20.98 0.06
N ALA A 531 -23.75 20.99 0.11
CA ALA A 531 -22.92 20.02 -0.59
C ALA A 531 -22.86 18.69 0.19
N ASP A 532 -22.55 18.74 1.49
CA ASP A 532 -22.54 17.59 2.39
C ASP A 532 -23.44 17.82 3.59
N ALA A 533 -24.54 17.08 3.67
CA ALA A 533 -25.46 17.14 4.80
C ALA A 533 -24.87 16.57 6.10
N THR A 534 -23.83 15.74 6.02
CA THR A 534 -23.16 15.07 7.15
C THR A 534 -21.97 15.87 7.68
N HIS A 535 -21.71 17.07 7.17
CA HIS A 535 -20.54 17.84 7.55
C HIS A 535 -20.77 18.56 8.91
N ALA A 536 -20.33 17.90 10.00
CA ALA A 536 -20.63 18.31 11.37
C ALA A 536 -20.01 19.66 11.78
N GLU A 537 -18.80 19.98 11.31
CA GLU A 537 -18.10 21.21 11.69
C GLU A 537 -18.81 22.47 11.15
N ALA A 538 -19.21 22.47 9.87
CA ALA A 538 -20.02 23.55 9.30
C ALA A 538 -21.39 23.66 9.97
N LEU A 539 -22.03 22.55 10.35
CA LEU A 539 -23.30 22.58 11.10
C LEU A 539 -23.12 23.25 12.47
N ASN A 540 -22.03 22.92 13.18
CA ASN A 540 -21.68 23.55 14.45
C ASN A 540 -21.46 25.07 14.30
N ASN A 541 -20.63 25.49 13.33
CA ASN A 541 -20.35 26.90 13.10
C ASN A 541 -21.58 27.69 12.61
N LEU A 542 -22.43 27.07 11.79
CA LEU A 542 -23.70 27.67 11.36
C LEU A 542 -24.66 27.84 12.54
N ALA A 543 -24.69 26.88 13.47
CA ALA A 543 -25.48 27.00 14.69
C ALA A 543 -25.00 28.16 15.56
N VAL A 544 -23.68 28.30 15.77
CA VAL A 544 -23.09 29.43 16.52
C VAL A 544 -23.53 30.76 15.90
N LEU A 545 -23.41 30.92 14.57
CA LEU A 545 -23.87 32.12 13.88
C LEU A 545 -25.40 32.34 13.98
N ALA A 546 -26.20 31.27 14.08
CA ALA A 546 -27.64 31.38 14.27
C ALA A 546 -28.01 31.87 15.68
N TYR A 547 -27.27 31.43 16.70
CA TYR A 547 -27.41 31.92 18.08
C TYR A 547 -27.01 33.39 18.21
N GLU A 548 -25.92 33.81 17.57
CA GLU A 548 -25.53 35.23 17.52
C GLU A 548 -26.62 36.13 16.91
N ARG A 549 -27.42 35.59 15.98
CA ARG A 549 -28.54 36.30 15.34
C ARG A 549 -29.90 36.07 16.01
N THR A 550 -29.91 35.65 17.28
CA THR A 550 -31.10 35.42 18.11
C THR A 550 -32.10 34.39 17.55
N LYS A 551 -31.68 33.50 16.64
CA LYS A 551 -32.49 32.40 16.10
C LYS A 551 -32.24 31.09 16.84
N GLU A 552 -32.52 31.08 18.14
CA GLU A 552 -32.17 29.99 19.07
C GLU A 552 -32.73 28.62 18.64
N LYS A 553 -34.00 28.55 18.24
CA LYS A 553 -34.64 27.29 17.83
C LYS A 553 -34.01 26.65 16.59
N ALA A 554 -33.55 27.47 15.65
CA ALA A 554 -32.89 26.98 14.44
C ALA A 554 -31.47 26.50 14.79
N GLY A 555 -30.76 27.24 15.64
CA GLY A 555 -29.44 26.87 16.15
C GLY A 555 -29.45 25.52 16.87
N ARG A 556 -30.44 25.26 17.72
CA ARG A 556 -30.52 23.99 18.47
C ARG A 556 -30.61 22.78 17.56
N ARG A 557 -31.50 22.83 16.56
CA ARG A 557 -31.68 21.75 15.58
C ARG A 557 -30.38 21.45 14.83
N LEU A 558 -29.63 22.50 14.46
CA LEU A 558 -28.37 22.35 13.74
C LEU A 558 -27.30 21.66 14.60
N LEU A 559 -27.24 22.00 15.90
CA LEU A 559 -26.35 21.31 16.83
C LEU A 559 -26.74 19.86 17.06
N ASP A 560 -28.03 19.57 17.21
CA ASP A 560 -28.50 18.19 17.34
C ASP A 560 -28.11 17.38 16.09
N THR A 561 -28.26 17.95 14.89
CA THR A 561 -27.79 17.31 13.65
C THR A 561 -26.27 17.19 13.59
N ALA A 562 -25.51 18.14 14.14
CA ALA A 562 -24.05 18.06 14.18
C ALA A 562 -23.56 16.93 15.10
N VAL A 563 -24.19 16.75 16.27
CA VAL A 563 -23.89 15.66 17.21
C VAL A 563 -24.28 14.30 16.63
N LEU A 564 -25.35 14.23 15.84
CA LEU A 564 -25.71 13.02 15.10
C LEU A 564 -24.71 12.70 13.99
N ALA A 565 -24.24 13.72 13.27
CA ALA A 565 -23.27 13.56 12.18
C ALA A 565 -21.87 13.17 12.69
N ALA A 566 -21.40 13.77 13.78
CA ALA A 566 -20.14 13.44 14.42
C ALA A 566 -20.30 13.34 15.94
N PRO A 567 -20.54 12.14 16.50
CA PRO A 567 -20.81 11.97 17.93
C PRO A 567 -19.60 12.20 18.84
N GLY A 568 -18.39 12.30 18.26
CA GLY A 568 -17.14 12.58 18.96
C GLY A 568 -16.58 13.99 18.75
N LEU A 569 -17.30 14.88 18.06
CA LEU A 569 -16.87 16.28 17.86
C LEU A 569 -17.02 17.06 19.17
N THR A 570 -15.91 17.40 19.80
CA THR A 570 -15.87 18.05 21.12
C THR A 570 -16.50 19.43 21.12
N GLU A 571 -16.29 20.20 20.06
CA GLU A 571 -16.85 21.55 19.91
C GLU A 571 -18.38 21.54 19.87
N ALA A 572 -18.99 20.61 19.13
CA ALA A 572 -20.45 20.50 19.05
C ALA A 572 -21.06 20.01 20.38
N LEU A 573 -20.41 19.04 21.04
CA LEU A 573 -20.83 18.57 22.36
C LEU A 573 -20.69 19.67 23.43
N TYR A 574 -19.64 20.47 23.37
CA TYR A 574 -19.45 21.60 24.26
C TYR A 574 -20.50 22.70 24.00
N ASN A 575 -20.72 23.07 22.74
CA ASN A 575 -21.69 24.11 22.38
C ASN A 575 -23.12 23.72 22.79
N THR A 576 -23.52 22.46 22.55
CA THR A 576 -24.82 21.94 23.04
C THR A 576 -24.93 22.01 24.56
N ALA A 577 -23.86 21.67 25.29
CA ALA A 577 -23.85 21.76 26.74
C ALA A 577 -23.97 23.19 27.29
N VAL A 578 -23.31 24.15 26.64
CA VAL A 578 -23.38 25.57 27.03
C VAL A 578 -24.80 26.09 26.86
N ILE A 579 -25.45 25.76 25.74
CA ILE A 579 -26.81 26.20 25.45
C ILE A 579 -27.82 25.56 26.41
N SER A 580 -27.73 24.25 26.66
CA SER A 580 -28.62 23.58 27.61
C SER A 580 -28.43 24.10 29.04
N PHE A 581 -27.20 24.49 29.41
CA PHE A 581 -26.94 25.16 30.69
C PHE A 581 -27.63 26.54 30.79
N GLN A 582 -27.67 27.30 29.69
CA GLN A 582 -28.36 28.59 29.62
C GLN A 582 -29.88 28.42 29.66
N GLU A 583 -30.41 27.38 29.01
CA GLU A 583 -31.84 27.02 29.01
C GLU A 583 -32.32 26.43 30.36
N GLY A 584 -31.39 25.98 31.21
CA GLY A 584 -31.67 25.42 32.54
C GLY A 584 -31.76 23.89 32.57
N GLU A 585 -31.54 23.22 31.44
CA GLU A 585 -31.50 21.75 31.32
C GLU A 585 -30.15 21.20 31.81
N LEU A 586 -29.94 21.21 33.13
CA LEU A 586 -28.66 20.86 33.74
C LEU A 586 -28.25 19.40 33.48
N GLU A 587 -29.19 18.46 33.44
CA GLU A 587 -28.92 17.03 33.21
C GLU A 587 -28.34 16.77 31.81
N LEU A 588 -28.98 17.33 30.77
CA LEU A 588 -28.52 17.21 29.39
C LEU A 588 -27.17 17.91 29.21
N SER A 589 -26.99 19.08 29.84
CA SER A 589 -25.69 19.77 29.86
C SER A 589 -24.59 18.86 30.43
N TYR A 590 -24.84 18.21 31.57
CA TYR A 590 -23.87 17.29 32.18
C TYR A 590 -23.51 16.11 31.30
N GLN A 591 -24.50 15.47 30.67
CA GLN A 591 -24.26 14.35 29.76
C GLN A 591 -23.39 14.73 28.56
N MET A 592 -23.68 15.88 27.94
CA MET A 592 -22.91 16.34 26.77
C MET A 592 -21.47 16.75 27.15
N VAL A 593 -21.27 17.35 28.32
CA VAL A 593 -19.92 17.67 28.85
C VAL A 593 -19.11 16.43 29.15
N MET A 594 -19.72 15.42 29.77
CA MET A 594 -19.05 14.15 30.04
C MET A 594 -18.59 13.49 28.73
N ARG A 595 -19.45 13.45 27.72
CA ARG A 595 -19.09 12.98 26.37
C ARG A 595 -17.98 13.81 25.72
N ALA A 596 -17.98 15.14 25.92
CA ALA A 596 -16.92 16.00 25.42
C ALA A 596 -15.57 15.69 26.10
N LEU A 597 -15.57 15.46 27.40
CA LEU A 597 -14.37 15.08 28.17
C LEU A 597 -13.88 13.65 27.88
N GLU A 598 -14.80 12.74 27.54
CA GLU A 598 -14.45 11.41 27.02
C GLU A 598 -13.72 11.49 25.67
N ALA A 599 -14.10 12.45 24.82
CA ALA A 599 -13.48 12.68 23.53
C ALA A 599 -12.15 13.44 23.63
N GLU A 600 -12.10 14.54 24.40
CA GLU A 600 -10.87 15.28 24.71
C GLU A 600 -10.81 15.61 26.21
N PRO A 601 -9.97 14.88 26.99
CA PRO A 601 -9.91 15.07 28.45
C PRO A 601 -9.33 16.43 28.85
N ASP A 602 -8.47 17.00 28.00
CA ASP A 602 -7.73 18.23 28.27
C ASP A 602 -8.48 19.50 27.81
N TYR A 603 -9.72 19.38 27.33
CA TYR A 603 -10.47 20.54 26.83
C TYR A 603 -10.84 21.51 27.96
N PRO A 604 -10.21 22.70 28.05
CA PRO A 604 -10.23 23.52 29.25
C PRO A 604 -11.64 24.06 29.55
N GLN A 605 -12.40 24.39 28.51
CA GLN A 605 -13.72 24.98 28.67
C GLN A 605 -14.75 23.96 29.16
N ALA A 606 -14.66 22.69 28.73
CA ALA A 606 -15.52 21.63 29.27
C ALA A 606 -15.17 21.31 30.72
N VAL A 607 -13.88 21.29 31.09
CA VAL A 607 -13.48 21.08 32.50
C VAL A 607 -14.06 22.17 33.41
N VAL A 608 -14.03 23.43 32.97
CA VAL A 608 -14.64 24.55 33.71
C VAL A 608 -16.14 24.39 33.82
N LEU A 609 -16.83 24.05 32.72
CA LEU A 609 -18.29 23.90 32.71
C LEU A 609 -18.74 22.71 33.56
N HIS A 610 -18.00 21.60 33.50
CA HIS A 610 -18.21 20.42 34.33
C HIS A 610 -18.11 20.74 35.83
N ARG A 611 -17.11 21.53 36.24
CA ARG A 611 -16.97 21.97 37.64
C ARG A 611 -18.19 22.80 38.07
N LYS A 612 -18.61 23.77 37.26
CA LYS A 612 -19.79 24.61 37.53
C LYS A 612 -21.07 23.78 37.67
N LEU A 613 -21.26 22.78 36.81
CA LEU A 613 -22.39 21.86 36.89
C LEU A 613 -22.36 21.04 38.19
N ARG A 614 -21.19 20.49 38.55
CA ARG A 614 -21.02 19.75 39.82
C ARG A 614 -21.34 20.62 41.04
N GLU A 615 -20.86 21.86 41.07
CA GLU A 615 -21.19 22.80 42.15
C GLU A 615 -22.69 23.07 42.24
N ARG A 616 -23.38 23.23 41.10
CA ARG A 616 -24.85 23.38 41.09
C ARG A 616 -25.59 22.13 41.56
N PHE A 617 -25.15 20.93 41.17
CA PHE A 617 -25.76 19.68 41.63
C PHE A 617 -25.53 19.41 43.12
N LEU A 618 -24.45 19.93 43.71
CA LEU A 618 -24.21 19.87 45.15
C LEU A 618 -25.01 20.92 45.94
N ALA A 619 -25.44 22.00 45.27
CA ALA A 619 -26.20 23.09 45.88
C ALA A 619 -27.73 22.88 45.80
N LEU A 620 -28.19 22.02 44.88
CA LEU A 620 -29.57 21.54 44.78
C LEU A 620 -29.77 20.34 45.72
#